data_AF-A0A1H6U4R4-F1
#
_entry.id   AF-A0A1H6U4R4-F1
#
_cell.length_a   1.000
_cell.length_b   1.000
_cell.length_c   1.000
_cell.angle_alpha   90.00
_cell.angle_beta   90.00
_cell.angle_gamma   90.00
#
_symmetry.space_group_name_H-M   'P 1'
#
loop_
_entity.id
_entity.type
_entity.pdbx_description
1 polymer ?
#
loop_
_entity_poly.entity_id
_entity_poly.type
_entity_poly.pdbx_seq_one_letter_code
_entity_poly.pdbx_strand_id
1 'polypeptide(L)'
;MGELNFSELLFLTRCGDMKARDALYDYFYQFIRCMTKKYHYLNDGLEDEDITQEAMLCFDHALYAYREDMKTKLSTYIGLCTIRCIQSEVRRNKKLKEACEYEISLDSQIAYTNKKKFEEVIADSRATYKPDSAYKINEMLLAINRYEEHRMNNLEKVVFQLIKDGYRKDEISTILQLDKKAVYNIVYRLLVKLRRAASEK
;
A
#
# COMPACT_ATOMS: atom_id res chain seq x y z
N MET A 1 -3.68 -44.94 -20.00
CA MET A 1 -4.58 -43.99 -19.33
C MET A 1 -5.67 -43.67 -20.33
N GLY A 2 -6.93 -44.05 -20.05
CA GLY A 2 -8.05 -43.76 -20.94
C GLY A 2 -8.20 -42.26 -21.15
N GLU A 3 -8.62 -41.84 -22.35
CA GLU A 3 -8.92 -40.44 -22.63
C GLU A 3 -9.91 -39.91 -21.59
N LEU A 4 -9.50 -38.91 -20.80
CA LEU A 4 -10.42 -38.20 -19.93
C LEU A 4 -11.49 -37.52 -20.80
N ASN A 5 -12.75 -37.89 -20.58
CA ASN A 5 -13.87 -37.19 -21.20
C ASN A 5 -14.17 -35.89 -20.44
N PHE A 6 -13.54 -34.79 -20.88
CA PHE A 6 -13.69 -33.50 -20.20
C PHE A 6 -15.12 -32.95 -20.19
N SER A 7 -15.96 -33.27 -21.18
CA SER A 7 -17.35 -32.79 -21.22
C SER A 7 -18.19 -33.45 -20.13
N GLU A 8 -18.04 -34.76 -19.96
CA GLU A 8 -18.72 -35.52 -18.89
C GLU A 8 -18.26 -35.07 -17.51
N LEU A 9 -16.95 -34.94 -17.30
CA LEU A 9 -16.40 -34.46 -16.02
C LEU A 9 -16.85 -33.04 -15.68
N LEU A 10 -16.94 -32.16 -16.68
CA LEU A 10 -17.42 -30.80 -16.49
C LEU A 10 -18.90 -30.79 -16.10
N PHE A 11 -19.73 -31.62 -16.76
CA PHE A 11 -21.13 -31.75 -16.41
C PHE A 11 -21.30 -32.21 -14.96
N LEU A 12 -20.63 -33.29 -14.57
CA LEU A 12 -20.66 -33.82 -13.20
C LEU A 12 -20.17 -32.80 -12.16
N THR A 13 -19.11 -32.06 -12.48
CA THR A 13 -18.60 -30.98 -11.62
C THR A 13 -19.65 -29.91 -11.38
N ARG A 14 -20.40 -29.51 -12.42
CA ARG A 14 -21.50 -28.53 -12.31
C ARG A 14 -22.69 -29.06 -11.52
N CYS A 15 -22.89 -30.38 -11.51
CA CYS A 15 -23.87 -31.06 -10.66
C CYS A 15 -23.40 -31.24 -9.21
N GLY A 16 -22.18 -30.81 -8.86
CA GLY A 16 -21.63 -30.89 -7.51
C GLY A 16 -20.87 -32.18 -7.20
N ASP A 17 -20.54 -33.00 -8.19
CA ASP A 17 -19.70 -34.19 -7.99
C ASP A 17 -18.25 -33.78 -7.68
N MET A 18 -17.80 -34.03 -6.45
CA MET A 18 -16.46 -33.68 -6.00
C MET A 18 -15.37 -34.52 -6.70
N LYS A 19 -15.63 -35.80 -7.00
CA LYS A 19 -14.63 -36.67 -7.64
C LYS A 19 -14.35 -36.21 -9.07
N ALA A 20 -15.40 -35.78 -9.78
CA ALA A 20 -15.25 -35.21 -11.11
C ALA A 20 -14.48 -33.89 -11.08
N ARG A 21 -14.77 -33.04 -10.07
CA ARG A 21 -14.05 -31.79 -9.85
C ARG A 21 -12.56 -32.04 -9.59
N ASP A 22 -12.23 -32.92 -8.66
CA ASP A 22 -10.85 -33.23 -8.28
C ASP A 22 -10.07 -33.76 -9.50
N ALA A 23 -10.67 -34.65 -10.29
CA ALA A 23 -10.05 -35.17 -11.51
C ALA A 23 -9.73 -34.08 -12.55
N LEU A 24 -10.61 -33.08 -12.72
CA LEU A 24 -10.34 -31.92 -13.57
C LEU A 24 -9.24 -31.05 -13.01
N TYR A 25 -9.28 -30.78 -11.70
CA TYR A 25 -8.30 -29.95 -11.01
C TYR A 25 -6.90 -30.56 -11.08
N ASP A 26 -6.74 -31.86 -10.84
CA ASP A 26 -5.44 -32.54 -10.93
C ASP A 26 -4.84 -32.48 -12.33
N TYR A 27 -5.67 -32.71 -13.36
CA TYR A 27 -5.25 -32.62 -14.75
C TYR A 27 -4.81 -31.19 -15.10
N PHE A 28 -5.67 -30.20 -14.80
CA PHE A 28 -5.40 -28.81 -15.15
C PHE A 28 -4.31 -28.18 -14.29
N TYR A 29 -4.09 -28.64 -13.06
CA TYR A 29 -2.97 -28.20 -12.23
C TYR A 29 -1.64 -28.43 -12.93
N GLN A 30 -1.38 -29.63 -13.46
CA GLN A 30 -0.12 -29.88 -14.17
C GLN A 30 -0.03 -29.15 -15.51
N PHE A 31 -1.15 -29.03 -16.22
CA PHE A 31 -1.21 -28.24 -17.45
C PHE A 31 -0.86 -26.77 -17.19
N ILE A 32 -1.47 -26.16 -16.18
CA ILE A 32 -1.28 -24.76 -15.78
C ILE A 32 0.12 -24.55 -15.24
N ARG A 33 0.61 -25.43 -14.37
CA ARG A 33 1.97 -25.37 -13.84
C ARG A 33 3.03 -25.39 -14.94
N CYS A 34 2.84 -26.19 -15.99
CA CYS A 34 3.74 -26.18 -17.15
C CYS A 34 3.66 -24.86 -17.93
N MET A 35 2.46 -24.27 -18.05
CA MET A 35 2.23 -23.00 -18.74
C MET A 35 2.80 -21.80 -17.98
N THR A 36 2.75 -21.81 -16.65
CA THR A 36 3.17 -20.72 -15.76
C THR A 36 4.69 -20.65 -15.59
N LYS A 37 5.42 -21.76 -15.76
CA LYS A 37 6.90 -21.83 -15.61
C LYS A 37 7.66 -20.74 -16.36
N LYS A 38 7.22 -20.33 -17.54
CA LYS A 38 7.89 -19.28 -18.33
C LYS A 38 7.60 -17.85 -17.83
N TYR A 39 6.84 -17.69 -16.76
CA TYR A 39 6.47 -16.38 -16.21
C TYR A 39 7.15 -16.08 -14.86
N HIS A 40 7.94 -17.02 -14.30
CA HIS A 40 8.61 -16.83 -13.02
C HIS A 40 9.53 -15.60 -12.99
N TYR A 41 10.27 -15.36 -14.07
CA TYR A 41 11.19 -14.23 -14.17
C TYR A 41 10.51 -12.89 -14.44
N LEU A 42 9.19 -12.86 -14.67
CA LEU A 42 8.47 -11.63 -15.02
C LEU A 42 7.93 -10.87 -13.81
N ASN A 43 7.90 -11.51 -12.64
CA ASN A 43 7.46 -10.90 -11.40
C ASN A 43 8.60 -10.93 -10.38
N ASP A 44 9.15 -9.76 -10.10
CA ASP A 44 10.16 -9.59 -9.06
C ASP A 44 9.56 -9.91 -7.68
N GLY A 45 9.84 -11.10 -7.16
CA GLY A 45 9.49 -11.52 -5.80
C GLY A 45 8.25 -12.41 -5.65
N LEU A 46 7.66 -12.92 -6.73
CA LEU A 46 6.66 -13.99 -6.64
C LEU A 46 7.30 -15.33 -6.94
N GLU A 47 6.97 -16.35 -6.14
CA GLU A 47 7.46 -17.70 -6.35
C GLU A 47 6.69 -18.39 -7.50
N ASP A 48 7.28 -19.43 -8.09
CA ASP A 48 6.63 -20.27 -9.11
C ASP A 48 5.27 -20.79 -8.63
N GLU A 49 5.19 -21.12 -7.34
CA GLU A 49 3.97 -21.60 -6.70
C GLU A 49 2.90 -20.51 -6.61
N ASP A 50 3.26 -19.26 -6.30
CA ASP A 50 2.31 -18.14 -6.24
C ASP A 50 1.66 -17.90 -7.61
N ILE A 51 2.49 -17.87 -8.67
CA ILE A 51 2.01 -17.68 -10.05
C ILE A 51 1.08 -18.84 -10.44
N THR A 52 1.43 -20.07 -10.03
CA THR A 52 0.62 -21.25 -10.30
C THR A 52 -0.70 -21.21 -9.55
N GLN A 53 -0.72 -20.76 -8.29
CA GLN A 53 -1.93 -20.63 -7.49
C GLN A 53 -2.88 -19.56 -8.07
N GLU A 54 -2.38 -18.38 -8.43
CA GLU A 54 -3.18 -17.34 -9.10
C GLU A 54 -3.76 -17.83 -10.43
N ALA A 55 -2.96 -18.56 -11.20
CA ALA A 55 -3.41 -19.19 -12.42
C ALA A 55 -4.50 -20.26 -12.19
N MET A 56 -4.42 -21.00 -11.07
CA MET A 56 -5.45 -21.98 -10.66
C MET A 56 -6.75 -21.29 -10.22
N LEU A 57 -6.69 -20.14 -9.54
CA LEU A 57 -7.88 -19.35 -9.22
C LEU A 57 -8.60 -18.87 -10.49
N CYS A 58 -7.83 -18.39 -11.47
CA CYS A 58 -8.37 -18.01 -12.77
C CYS A 58 -8.95 -19.20 -13.54
N PHE A 59 -8.34 -20.37 -13.43
CA PHE A 59 -8.89 -21.61 -13.98
C PHE A 59 -10.24 -21.96 -13.38
N ASP A 60 -10.41 -21.88 -12.05
CA ASP A 60 -11.68 -22.20 -11.41
C ASP A 60 -12.82 -21.35 -11.97
N HIS A 61 -12.60 -20.03 -12.07
CA HIS A 61 -13.56 -19.11 -12.68
C HIS A 61 -13.84 -19.44 -14.15
N ALA A 62 -12.79 -19.74 -14.92
CA ALA A 62 -12.92 -20.09 -16.34
C ALA A 62 -13.67 -21.42 -16.53
N LEU A 63 -13.47 -22.41 -15.66
CA LEU A 63 -14.11 -23.71 -15.74
C LEU A 63 -15.64 -23.57 -15.71
N TYR A 64 -16.18 -22.77 -14.78
CA TYR A 64 -17.61 -22.53 -14.70
C TYR A 64 -18.13 -21.65 -15.84
N ALA A 65 -17.32 -20.72 -16.36
CA ALA A 65 -17.69 -19.84 -17.48
C ALA A 65 -17.63 -20.50 -18.87
N TYR A 66 -17.01 -21.68 -18.99
CA TYR A 66 -16.83 -22.34 -20.28
C TYR A 66 -18.16 -22.76 -20.94
N ARG A 67 -18.21 -22.64 -22.27
CA ARG A 67 -19.39 -22.91 -23.09
C ARG A 67 -19.06 -23.87 -24.21
N GLU A 68 -19.70 -25.05 -24.19
CA GLU A 68 -19.46 -26.12 -25.17
C GLU A 68 -19.94 -25.77 -26.58
N ASP A 69 -20.96 -24.91 -26.70
CA ASP A 69 -21.54 -24.50 -27.98
C ASP A 69 -20.61 -23.61 -28.82
N MET A 70 -19.57 -23.05 -28.20
CA MET A 70 -18.59 -22.16 -28.84
C MET A 70 -17.50 -22.89 -29.65
N LYS A 71 -17.67 -24.20 -29.92
CA LYS A 71 -16.79 -25.04 -30.77
C LYS A 71 -15.28 -24.96 -30.47
N THR A 72 -14.93 -24.67 -29.22
CA THR A 72 -13.53 -24.57 -28.77
C THR A 72 -13.27 -25.66 -27.75
N LYS A 73 -12.13 -26.36 -27.82
CA LYS A 73 -11.79 -27.38 -26.81
C LYS A 73 -11.60 -26.73 -25.43
N LEU A 74 -12.06 -27.38 -24.36
CA LEU A 74 -11.90 -26.90 -22.99
C LEU A 74 -10.46 -26.51 -22.65
N SER A 75 -9.50 -27.37 -23.00
CA SER A 75 -8.07 -27.11 -22.75
C SER A 75 -7.55 -25.86 -23.46
N THR A 76 -8.02 -25.60 -24.68
CA THR A 76 -7.68 -24.37 -25.43
C THR A 76 -8.25 -23.13 -24.75
N TYR A 77 -9.51 -23.19 -24.33
CA TYR A 77 -10.16 -22.08 -23.63
C TYR A 77 -9.49 -21.77 -22.28
N ILE A 78 -9.28 -22.80 -21.45
CA ILE A 78 -8.60 -22.67 -20.16
C ILE A 78 -7.19 -22.09 -20.35
N GLY A 79 -6.40 -22.64 -21.27
CA GLY A 79 -5.04 -22.15 -21.53
C GLY A 79 -5.01 -20.67 -21.91
N LEU A 80 -5.98 -20.20 -22.71
CA LEU A 80 -6.09 -18.79 -23.08
C LEU A 80 -6.47 -17.90 -21.88
N CYS A 81 -7.47 -18.30 -21.08
CA CYS A 81 -7.88 -17.54 -19.90
C CYS A 81 -6.74 -17.44 -18.88
N THR A 82 -6.03 -18.54 -18.63
CA THR A 82 -4.88 -18.59 -17.73
C THR A 82 -3.76 -17.64 -18.18
N ILE A 83 -3.37 -17.67 -19.46
CA ILE A 83 -2.34 -16.75 -19.98
C ILE A 83 -2.75 -15.29 -19.79
N ARG A 84 -4.00 -14.94 -20.11
CA ARG A 84 -4.50 -13.56 -19.99
C ARG A 84 -4.54 -13.08 -18.53
N CYS A 85 -4.89 -13.97 -17.62
CA CYS A 85 -4.88 -13.71 -16.19
C CYS A 85 -3.45 -13.38 -15.72
N ILE A 86 -2.47 -14.25 -16.00
CA ILE A 86 -1.06 -14.03 -15.64
C ILE A 86 -0.54 -12.72 -16.23
N GLN A 87 -0.79 -12.45 -17.52
CA GLN A 87 -0.36 -11.20 -18.16
C GLN A 87 -0.99 -9.95 -17.54
N SER A 88 -2.23 -10.05 -17.04
CA SER A 88 -2.90 -8.94 -16.38
C SER A 88 -2.33 -8.71 -14.98
N GLU A 89 -2.00 -9.79 -14.27
CA GLU A 89 -1.38 -9.72 -12.95
C GLU A 89 0.05 -9.17 -13.01
N VAL A 90 0.86 -9.60 -13.99
CA VAL A 90 2.19 -9.01 -14.25
C VAL A 90 2.09 -7.50 -14.50
N ARG A 91 1.10 -7.05 -15.28
CA ARG A 91 0.89 -5.62 -15.54
C ARG A 91 0.46 -4.86 -14.27
N ARG A 92 -0.39 -5.47 -13.44
CA ARG A 92 -0.85 -4.88 -12.17
C ARG A 92 0.33 -4.67 -11.21
N ASN A 93 1.19 -5.68 -11.05
CA ASN A 93 2.37 -5.61 -10.20
C ASN A 93 3.41 -4.60 -10.71
N LYS A 94 3.67 -4.55 -12.02
CA LYS A 94 4.56 -3.53 -12.60
C LYS A 94 4.07 -2.11 -12.31
N LYS A 95 2.78 -1.84 -12.48
CA LYS A 95 2.21 -0.52 -12.18
C LYS A 95 2.33 -0.12 -10.71
N LEU A 96 2.20 -1.08 -9.79
CA LEU A 96 2.43 -0.84 -8.35
C LEU A 96 3.89 -0.46 -8.07
N LYS A 97 4.84 -1.13 -8.74
CA LYS A 97 6.27 -0.91 -8.58
C LYS A 97 6.81 0.32 -9.31
N GLU A 98 6.18 0.80 -10.38
CA GLU A 98 6.56 2.05 -11.06
C GLU A 98 6.60 3.28 -10.12
N ALA A 99 5.99 3.20 -8.93
CA ALA A 99 6.14 4.22 -7.87
C ALA A 99 7.53 4.24 -7.20
N CYS A 100 8.32 3.16 -7.31
CA CYS A 100 9.66 3.00 -6.76
C CYS A 100 10.61 2.47 -7.86
N GLU A 101 11.41 3.34 -8.47
CA GLU A 101 12.31 2.96 -9.58
C GLU A 101 13.30 1.84 -9.20
N TYR A 102 13.68 1.74 -7.92
CA TYR A 102 14.54 0.68 -7.39
C TYR A 102 14.21 0.39 -5.92
N GLU A 103 13.99 -0.89 -5.60
CA GLU A 103 13.85 -1.38 -4.23
C GLU A 103 15.13 -2.13 -3.86
N ILE A 104 15.79 -1.72 -2.77
CA ILE A 104 17.01 -2.34 -2.27
C ILE A 104 16.74 -2.81 -0.85
N SER A 105 17.10 -4.06 -0.54
CA SER A 105 16.97 -4.57 0.82
C SER A 105 17.88 -3.80 1.78
N LEU A 106 17.34 -3.34 2.90
CA LEU A 106 18.11 -2.67 3.95
C LEU A 106 19.19 -3.59 4.56
N ASP A 107 18.96 -4.90 4.52
CA ASP A 107 19.91 -5.94 4.94
C ASP A 107 21.03 -6.20 3.94
N SER A 108 20.93 -5.67 2.71
CA SER A 108 21.96 -5.88 1.70
C SER A 108 23.23 -5.11 2.01
N GLN A 109 24.38 -5.67 1.63
CA GLN A 109 25.67 -5.04 1.82
C GLN A 109 25.88 -3.91 0.81
N ILE A 110 26.44 -2.81 1.28
CA ILE A 110 26.67 -1.62 0.44
C ILE A 110 27.77 -1.87 -0.60
N ALA A 111 28.76 -2.68 -0.26
CA ALA A 111 29.85 -3.06 -1.17
C ALA A 111 30.39 -4.44 -0.81
N TYR A 112 30.90 -5.18 -1.80
CA TYR A 112 31.45 -6.53 -1.61
C TYR A 112 32.57 -6.62 -0.56
N THR A 113 33.35 -5.54 -0.41
CA THR A 113 34.48 -5.48 0.54
C THR A 113 34.07 -4.97 1.91
N ASN A 114 32.85 -4.46 2.07
CA ASN A 114 32.38 -3.82 3.28
C ASN A 114 31.20 -4.60 3.84
N LYS A 115 31.34 -5.10 5.07
CA LYS A 115 30.26 -5.83 5.75
C LYS A 115 29.08 -4.95 6.14
N LYS A 116 29.20 -3.62 5.98
CA LYS A 116 28.12 -2.69 6.32
C LYS A 116 26.91 -2.87 5.44
N LYS A 117 25.74 -2.86 6.09
CA LYS A 117 24.44 -2.94 5.44
C LYS A 117 23.86 -1.55 5.17
N PHE A 118 22.88 -1.45 4.27
CA PHE A 118 22.21 -0.19 4.00
C PHE A 118 21.49 0.37 5.25
N GLU A 119 20.89 -0.47 6.09
CA GLU A 119 20.24 -0.07 7.35
C GLU A 119 21.17 0.72 8.28
N GLU A 120 22.48 0.45 8.24
CA GLU A 120 23.47 1.05 9.14
C GLU A 120 23.94 2.44 8.67
N VAL A 121 23.67 2.80 7.42
CA VAL A 121 24.21 4.02 6.79
C VAL A 121 23.10 5.00 6.39
N ILE A 122 21.88 4.51 6.16
CA ILE A 122 20.74 5.37 5.88
C ILE A 122 20.43 6.21 7.12
N ALA A 123 20.73 7.50 7.03
CA ALA A 123 20.46 8.43 8.10
C ALA A 123 18.96 8.73 8.21
N ASP A 124 18.48 8.79 9.44
CA ASP A 124 17.14 9.31 9.72
C ASP A 124 17.08 10.81 9.38
N SER A 125 16.11 11.19 8.55
CA SER A 125 15.92 12.57 8.11
C SER A 125 15.21 13.44 9.14
N ARG A 126 14.66 12.84 10.22
CA ARG A 126 13.97 13.56 11.29
C ARG A 126 14.92 14.56 11.97
N ALA A 127 14.53 15.82 11.96
CA ALA A 127 15.31 16.91 12.55
C ALA A 127 15.64 16.69 14.03
N THR A 128 14.83 15.93 14.76
CA THR A 128 15.03 15.60 16.18
C THR A 128 16.25 14.72 16.45
N TYR A 129 16.74 13.97 15.45
CA TYR A 129 17.96 13.15 15.60
C TYR A 129 19.25 13.94 15.38
N LYS A 130 19.16 15.19 14.91
CA LYS A 130 20.30 16.11 14.77
C LYS A 130 20.38 16.98 16.03
N PRO A 131 21.43 16.87 16.88
CA PRO A 131 21.51 17.58 18.15
C PRO A 131 21.27 19.09 18.03
N ASP A 132 21.89 19.75 17.05
CA ASP A 132 21.72 21.19 16.83
C ASP A 132 20.29 21.58 16.46
N SER A 133 19.62 20.74 15.67
CA SER A 133 18.23 20.98 15.25
C SER A 133 17.26 20.69 16.39
N ALA A 134 17.49 19.61 17.14
CA ALA A 134 16.72 19.28 18.34
C ALA A 134 16.84 20.38 19.41
N TYR A 135 18.05 20.90 19.61
CA TYR A 135 18.29 22.02 20.52
C TYR A 135 17.52 23.27 20.10
N LYS A 136 17.60 23.68 18.82
CA LYS A 136 16.83 24.82 18.27
C LYS A 136 15.32 24.64 18.41
N ILE A 137 14.81 23.43 18.16
CA ILE A 137 13.39 23.09 18.34
C ILE A 137 13.01 23.26 19.81
N ASN A 138 13.84 22.76 20.74
CA ASN A 138 13.58 22.89 22.17
C ASN A 138 13.58 24.36 22.63
N GLU A 139 14.58 25.16 22.23
CA GLU A 139 14.59 26.60 22.52
C GLU A 139 13.35 27.32 22.01
N MET A 140 12.92 27.01 20.78
CA MET A 140 11.72 27.56 20.18
C MET A 140 10.47 27.17 20.99
N LEU A 141 10.34 25.91 21.39
CA LEU A 141 9.23 25.44 22.22
C LEU A 141 9.20 26.12 23.58
N LEU A 142 10.36 26.29 24.23
CA LEU A 142 10.46 27.02 25.50
C LEU A 142 10.04 28.48 25.35
N ALA A 143 10.43 29.15 24.26
CA ALA A 143 10.01 30.52 24.00
C ALA A 143 8.49 30.64 23.77
N ILE A 144 7.91 29.69 23.03
CA ILE A 144 6.45 29.60 22.82
C ILE A 144 5.72 29.38 24.15
N ASN A 145 6.19 28.44 24.99
CA ASN A 145 5.60 28.14 26.29
C ASN A 145 5.65 29.37 27.23
N ARG A 146 6.79 30.06 27.29
CA ARG A 146 6.90 31.32 28.06
C ARG A 146 5.94 32.40 27.55
N TYR A 147 5.77 32.50 26.23
CA TYR A 147 4.83 33.45 25.63
C TYR A 147 3.38 33.10 25.99
N GLU A 148 3.03 31.82 25.92
CA GLU A 148 1.73 31.30 26.34
C GLU A 148 1.46 31.62 27.81
N GLU A 149 2.38 31.30 28.72
CA GLU A 149 2.20 31.52 30.15
C GLU A 149 2.02 33.01 30.50
N HIS A 150 2.91 33.87 29.99
CA HIS A 150 3.05 35.24 30.48
C HIS A 150 2.48 36.34 29.58
N ARG A 151 2.24 36.09 28.28
CA ARG A 151 1.88 37.15 27.32
C ARG A 151 0.59 36.93 26.54
N MET A 152 0.10 35.70 26.44
CA MET A 152 -1.21 35.45 25.81
C MET A 152 -2.35 35.91 26.73
N ASN A 153 -3.34 36.56 26.13
CA ASN A 153 -4.59 36.84 26.84
C ASN A 153 -5.47 35.57 26.93
N ASN A 154 -6.51 35.60 27.76
CA ASN A 154 -7.35 34.42 28.00
C ASN A 154 -8.01 33.87 26.73
N LEU A 155 -8.48 34.74 25.84
CA LEU A 155 -9.10 34.32 24.59
C LEU A 155 -8.08 33.68 23.64
N GLU A 156 -6.87 34.24 23.56
CA GLU A 156 -5.74 33.71 22.79
C GLU A 156 -5.32 32.35 23.32
N LYS A 157 -5.27 32.15 24.65
CA LYS A 157 -4.98 30.85 25.28
C LYS A 157 -5.99 29.78 24.87
N VAL A 158 -7.29 30.10 24.97
CA VAL A 158 -8.37 29.16 24.60
C VAL A 158 -8.30 28.82 23.11
N VAL A 159 -8.15 29.82 22.24
CA VAL A 159 -8.01 29.59 20.80
C VAL A 159 -6.75 28.79 20.47
N PHE A 160 -5.63 29.05 21.15
CA PHE A 160 -4.37 28.33 20.94
C PHE A 160 -4.48 26.87 21.35
N GLN A 161 -5.12 26.58 22.49
CA GLN A 161 -5.33 25.22 22.96
C GLN A 161 -6.19 24.42 21.97
N LEU A 162 -7.28 25.00 21.47
CA LEU A 162 -8.11 24.33 20.46
C LEU A 162 -7.34 24.06 19.16
N ILE A 163 -6.39 24.92 18.77
CA ILE A 163 -5.51 24.63 17.62
C ILE A 163 -4.57 23.47 17.92
N LYS A 164 -3.97 23.41 19.13
CA LYS A 164 -3.12 22.29 19.56
C LYS A 164 -3.88 20.97 19.56
N ASP A 165 -5.15 21.00 19.94
CA ASP A 165 -6.05 19.84 19.94
C ASP A 165 -6.51 19.43 18.53
N GLY A 166 -6.14 20.18 17.49
CA GLY A 166 -6.38 19.84 16.09
C GLY A 166 -7.68 20.38 15.49
N TYR A 167 -8.42 21.23 16.21
CA TYR A 167 -9.66 21.82 15.69
C TYR A 167 -9.40 22.79 14.54
N ARG A 168 -10.27 22.73 13.53
CA ARG A 168 -10.27 23.67 12.39
C ARG A 168 -10.82 25.02 12.82
N LYS A 169 -10.39 26.09 12.16
CA LYS A 169 -10.82 27.47 12.47
C LYS A 169 -12.36 27.66 12.43
N ASP A 170 -13.04 26.97 11.52
CA ASP A 170 -14.51 26.96 11.46
C ASP A 170 -15.15 26.31 12.71
N GLU A 171 -14.57 25.20 13.18
CA GLU A 171 -15.06 24.48 14.37
C GLU A 171 -14.83 25.32 15.64
N ILE A 172 -13.68 25.99 15.73
CA ILE A 172 -13.37 26.93 16.82
C ILE A 172 -14.38 28.09 16.85
N SER A 173 -14.79 28.61 15.69
CA SER A 173 -15.82 29.66 15.59
C SER A 173 -17.16 29.19 16.15
N THR A 174 -17.56 27.94 15.87
CA THR A 174 -18.77 27.35 16.43
C THR A 174 -18.66 27.12 17.95
N ILE A 175 -17.53 26.55 18.42
CA ILE A 175 -17.29 26.25 19.84
C ILE A 175 -17.31 27.53 20.69
N LEU A 176 -16.63 28.57 20.22
CA LEU A 176 -16.50 29.84 20.95
C LEU A 176 -17.65 30.82 20.67
N GLN A 177 -18.59 30.45 19.78
CA GLN A 177 -19.68 31.32 19.32
C GLN A 177 -19.18 32.69 18.83
N LEU A 178 -18.05 32.68 18.12
CA LEU A 178 -17.41 33.86 17.54
C LEU A 178 -17.61 33.88 16.03
N ASP A 179 -17.63 35.08 15.44
CA ASP A 179 -17.60 35.21 13.99
C ASP A 179 -16.34 34.58 13.39
N LYS A 180 -16.49 33.93 12.24
CA LYS A 180 -15.38 33.24 11.55
C LYS A 180 -14.22 34.21 11.28
N LYS A 181 -14.50 35.44 10.85
CA LYS A 181 -13.45 36.43 10.56
C LYS A 181 -12.68 36.79 11.83
N ALA A 182 -13.37 36.87 12.97
CA ALA A 182 -12.74 37.14 14.26
C ALA A 182 -11.75 36.03 14.65
N VAL A 183 -12.15 34.76 14.55
CA VAL A 183 -11.26 33.62 14.83
C VAL A 183 -10.05 33.63 13.91
N TYR A 184 -10.24 33.80 12.59
CA TYR A 184 -9.13 33.89 11.64
C TYR A 184 -8.13 35.01 11.99
N ASN A 185 -8.63 36.18 12.36
CA ASN A 185 -7.80 37.31 12.78
C ASN A 185 -7.02 37.03 14.07
N ILE A 186 -7.64 36.37 15.04
CA ILE A 186 -6.97 35.95 16.29
C ILE A 186 -5.86 34.97 15.95
N VAL A 187 -6.14 33.91 15.19
CA VAL A 187 -5.13 32.91 14.80
C VAL A 187 -3.97 33.56 14.05
N TYR A 188 -4.26 34.45 13.10
CA TYR A 188 -3.22 35.16 12.36
C TYR A 188 -2.31 35.98 13.29
N ARG A 189 -2.90 36.83 14.15
CA ARG A 189 -2.14 37.65 15.10
C ARG A 189 -1.33 36.79 16.07
N LEU A 190 -1.92 35.71 16.56
CA LEU A 190 -1.28 34.75 17.44
C LEU A 190 -0.04 34.12 16.78
N LEU A 191 -0.15 33.66 15.53
CA LEU A 191 0.98 33.09 14.79
C LEU A 191 2.10 34.11 14.54
N VAL A 192 1.77 35.38 14.28
CA VAL A 192 2.76 36.45 14.14
C VAL A 192 3.49 36.69 15.47
N LYS A 193 2.74 36.75 16.58
CA LYS A 193 3.29 36.91 17.92
C LYS A 193 4.22 35.76 18.32
N LEU A 194 3.77 34.52 18.11
CA LEU A 194 4.54 33.31 18.39
C LEU A 194 5.83 33.25 17.56
N ARG A 195 5.77 33.62 16.28
CA ARG A 195 6.97 33.66 15.41
C ARG A 195 8.00 34.68 15.92
N ARG A 196 7.55 35.84 16.39
CA ARG A 196 8.45 36.85 16.98
C ARG A 196 9.07 36.33 18.27
N ALA A 197 8.26 35.78 19.18
CA ALA A 197 8.75 35.19 20.43
C ALA A 197 9.77 34.07 20.19
N ALA A 198 9.55 33.25 19.16
CA ALA A 198 10.48 32.20 18.73
C ALA A 198 11.79 32.71 18.10
N SER A 199 11.83 33.97 17.62
CA SER A 199 12.98 34.56 16.93
C SER A 199 13.76 35.57 17.79
N GLU A 200 13.16 36.05 18.87
CA GLU A 200 13.81 36.92 19.85
C GLU A 200 14.78 36.08 20.70
N LYS A 201 16.08 36.30 20.48
CA LYS A 201 17.17 35.77 21.32
C LYS A 201 17.28 36.56 22.62
#